data_AF-A0A916PAF1-F1
#
_entry.id   AF-A0A916PAF1-F1
#
_cell.length_a   1.000
_cell.length_b   1.000
_cell.length_c   1.000
_cell.angle_alpha   90.00
_cell.angle_beta   90.00
_cell.angle_gamma   90.00
#
_symmetry.space_group_name_H-M   'P 1'
#
loop_
_entity.id
_entity.type
_entity.pdbx_description
1 polymer ?
#
loop_
_entity_poly.entity_id
_entity_poly.type
_entity_poly.pdbx_seq_one_letter_code
_entity_poly.pdbx_strand_id
1 'polypeptide(L)'
;MSHRLGGSPKCISALSLPSGTVGAPSKPDNDATRGRTRPTVPPPDPAAMGTWKFFRASVDGRPVFKKEFDKLPDQARAALIVLMQRYLVGDLAAGSIKPIRGDILELRWHEANNHFRVLFFRWGQHPVALTAFYKNQQKTPKTKIETALDRQKIWKRAFGDTPPI
;
A
#
# COMPACT_ATOMS: atom_id res chain seq x y z
N MET A 1 -52.71 -63.28 -28.22
CA MET A 1 -53.57 -62.43 -27.36
C MET A 1 -53.20 -60.99 -27.68
N SER A 2 -53.71 -60.33 -28.72
CA SER A 2 -55.10 -59.96 -29.08
C SER A 2 -55.78 -58.98 -28.13
N HIS A 3 -55.73 -57.71 -28.55
CA HIS A 3 -56.75 -56.64 -28.56
C HIS A 3 -57.50 -56.21 -27.29
N ARG A 4 -57.56 -54.88 -27.07
CA ARG A 4 -58.72 -53.95 -27.22
C ARG A 4 -58.58 -52.75 -26.25
N LEU A 5 -58.50 -51.51 -26.75
CA LEU A 5 -59.56 -50.53 -27.09
C LEU A 5 -60.10 -49.69 -25.91
N GLY A 6 -60.20 -48.37 -26.14
CA GLY A 6 -61.10 -47.42 -25.46
C GLY A 6 -60.37 -46.23 -24.86
N GLY A 7 -60.67 -44.95 -25.14
CA GLY A 7 -61.70 -44.31 -25.96
C GLY A 7 -61.47 -42.78 -25.99
N SER A 8 -62.00 -42.12 -27.02
CA SER A 8 -62.13 -40.65 -27.17
C SER A 8 -63.22 -40.08 -26.22
N PRO A 9 -63.69 -38.80 -26.30
CA PRO A 9 -63.21 -37.57 -26.98
C PRO A 9 -63.27 -36.31 -26.08
N LYS A 10 -62.80 -35.15 -26.58
CA LYS A 10 -63.58 -33.88 -26.74
C LYS A 10 -62.67 -32.63 -26.84
N CYS A 11 -62.88 -31.87 -27.90
CA CYS A 11 -62.66 -30.42 -28.04
C CYS A 11 -63.29 -29.68 -26.82
N ILE A 12 -63.02 -28.43 -26.43
CA ILE A 12 -63.24 -27.14 -27.11
C ILE A 12 -62.51 -26.05 -26.28
N SER A 13 -62.02 -25.01 -26.97
CA SER A 13 -61.45 -23.76 -26.46
C SER A 13 -62.27 -23.04 -25.37
N ALA A 14 -61.60 -22.38 -24.42
CA ALA A 14 -62.00 -21.05 -23.91
C ALA A 14 -60.87 -20.33 -23.15
N LEU A 15 -60.84 -19.01 -23.38
CA LEU A 15 -59.94 -17.95 -22.92
C LEU A 15 -59.76 -17.87 -21.39
N SER A 16 -58.59 -17.40 -20.90
CA SER A 16 -58.47 -16.09 -20.22
C SER A 16 -57.02 -15.76 -19.75
N LEU A 17 -56.51 -14.63 -20.26
CA LEU A 17 -55.59 -13.62 -19.69
C LEU A 17 -54.17 -13.99 -19.19
N PRO A 18 -53.10 -13.43 -19.80
CA PRO A 18 -51.81 -13.25 -19.16
C PRO A 18 -51.73 -11.91 -18.39
N SER A 19 -51.42 -11.96 -17.09
CA SER A 19 -51.01 -10.79 -16.30
C SER A 19 -49.49 -10.80 -16.14
N GLY A 20 -48.82 -9.74 -16.62
CA GLY A 20 -47.37 -9.60 -16.47
C GLY A 20 -46.75 -8.42 -17.21
N THR A 21 -47.27 -7.22 -16.95
CA THR A 21 -46.64 -5.87 -16.98
C THR A 21 -45.46 -5.58 -17.94
N VAL A 22 -45.72 -4.70 -18.91
CA VAL A 22 -44.74 -3.91 -19.68
C VAL A 22 -44.34 -2.65 -18.91
N GLY A 23 -43.05 -2.31 -18.91
CA GLY A 23 -42.58 -0.98 -18.50
C GLY A 23 -41.06 -0.81 -18.51
N ALA A 24 -40.51 -0.28 -19.61
CA ALA A 24 -39.33 0.62 -19.56
C ALA A 24 -39.85 2.04 -19.23
N PRO A 25 -39.08 3.01 -18.66
CA PRO A 25 -37.69 3.32 -18.97
C PRO A 25 -36.81 3.83 -17.79
N SER A 26 -35.56 4.15 -18.15
CA SER A 26 -34.41 4.65 -17.41
C SER A 26 -34.64 5.76 -16.37
N LYS A 27 -33.93 5.65 -15.24
CA LYS A 27 -33.40 6.78 -14.44
C LYS A 27 -32.02 6.40 -13.87
N PRO A 28 -31.10 7.37 -13.68
CA PRO A 28 -29.74 7.09 -13.24
C PRO A 28 -29.69 7.00 -11.71
N ASP A 29 -29.28 5.85 -11.19
CA ASP A 29 -28.98 5.74 -9.77
C ASP A 29 -27.61 6.38 -9.49
N ASN A 30 -27.67 7.60 -8.96
CA ASN A 30 -26.59 8.20 -8.19
C ASN A 30 -26.38 7.38 -6.91
N ASP A 31 -25.51 6.36 -6.96
CA ASP A 31 -24.91 5.81 -5.73
C ASP A 31 -23.48 6.31 -5.58
N ALA A 32 -23.36 7.53 -5.07
CA ALA A 32 -22.13 8.07 -4.53
C ALA A 32 -21.90 7.53 -3.10
N THR A 33 -21.81 6.20 -2.93
CA THR A 33 -21.47 5.59 -1.63
C THR A 33 -20.00 5.17 -1.61
N ARG A 34 -19.15 6.16 -1.30
CA ARG A 34 -17.83 6.08 -0.63
C ARG A 34 -17.19 4.67 -0.57
N GLY A 35 -16.67 4.21 -1.71
CA GLY A 35 -15.53 3.30 -1.72
C GLY A 35 -14.35 4.00 -1.07
N ARG A 36 -14.02 3.61 0.17
CA ARG A 36 -12.86 4.12 0.91
C ARG A 36 -11.61 3.68 0.13
N THR A 37 -11.15 4.51 -0.80
CA THR A 37 -9.90 4.31 -1.53
C THR A 37 -8.80 4.07 -0.50
N ARG A 38 -8.25 2.85 -0.50
CA ARG A 38 -7.02 2.55 0.24
C ARG A 38 -6.02 3.64 -0.17
N PRO A 39 -5.36 4.35 0.76
CA PRO A 39 -4.29 5.29 0.40
C PRO A 39 -3.20 4.47 -0.28
N THR A 40 -3.26 4.40 -1.60
CA THR A 40 -2.21 3.82 -2.42
C THR A 40 -1.25 4.97 -2.55
N VAL A 41 -0.12 4.88 -1.85
CA VAL A 41 0.97 5.84 -2.02
C VAL A 41 1.29 5.81 -3.51
N PRO A 42 1.08 6.90 -4.26
CA PRO A 42 1.38 6.89 -5.67
C PRO A 42 2.87 6.54 -5.83
N PRO A 43 3.19 5.61 -6.75
CA PRO A 43 4.58 5.29 -7.02
C PRO A 43 5.29 6.60 -7.36
N PRO A 44 6.50 6.82 -6.82
CA PRO A 44 7.25 8.03 -7.11
C PRO A 44 7.53 8.11 -8.62
N ASP A 45 7.49 9.32 -9.18
CA ASP A 45 7.96 9.55 -10.55
C ASP A 45 9.48 9.41 -10.57
N PRO A 46 10.04 8.38 -11.25
CA PRO A 46 11.46 8.09 -11.23
C PRO A 46 12.32 9.22 -11.80
N ALA A 47 11.79 10.02 -12.74
CA ALA A 47 12.52 11.15 -13.32
C ALA A 47 12.67 12.33 -12.32
N ALA A 48 11.84 12.36 -11.28
CA ALA A 48 11.81 13.39 -10.26
C ALA A 48 12.43 12.96 -8.92
N MET A 49 12.93 11.73 -8.79
CA MET A 49 13.46 11.24 -7.51
C MET A 49 14.94 11.55 -7.34
N GLY A 50 15.27 12.23 -6.24
CA GLY A 50 16.65 12.48 -5.83
C GLY A 50 17.28 11.32 -5.07
N THR A 51 18.52 11.50 -4.63
CA THR A 51 19.27 10.47 -3.86
C THR A 51 18.73 10.29 -2.44
N TRP A 52 18.92 9.08 -1.89
CA TRP A 52 18.63 8.80 -0.48
C TRP A 52 19.48 9.66 0.44
N LYS A 53 18.84 10.23 1.45
CA LYS A 53 19.49 10.86 2.59
C LYS A 53 19.34 9.98 3.82
N PHE A 54 20.37 9.97 4.67
CA PHE A 54 20.36 9.20 5.90
C PHE A 54 20.21 10.14 7.08
N PHE A 55 19.28 9.81 7.99
CA PHE A 55 19.01 10.67 9.14
C PHE A 55 20.28 10.94 9.96
N ARG A 56 20.51 12.23 10.18
CA ARG A 56 21.49 12.83 11.08
C ARG A 56 20.80 13.96 11.84
N ALA A 57 21.22 14.20 13.08
CA ALA A 57 20.56 15.17 13.96
C ALA A 57 20.92 16.64 13.64
N SER A 58 22.00 16.87 12.90
CA SER A 58 22.50 18.19 12.49
C SER A 58 23.22 18.08 11.16
N VAL A 59 23.56 19.22 10.54
CA VAL A 59 24.28 19.29 9.26
C VAL A 59 25.60 18.52 9.32
N ASP A 60 26.38 18.67 10.40
CA ASP A 60 27.66 17.96 10.56
C ASP A 60 27.54 16.66 11.38
N GLY A 61 26.32 16.26 11.71
CA GLY A 61 26.04 15.09 12.54
C GLY A 61 26.32 13.77 11.83
N ARG A 62 26.78 12.77 12.58
CA ARG A 62 26.93 11.40 12.07
C ARG A 62 25.56 10.78 11.74
N PRO A 63 25.45 10.02 10.64
CA PRO A 63 24.19 9.37 10.28
C PRO A 63 23.86 8.25 11.27
N VAL A 64 22.83 8.47 12.09
CA VAL A 64 22.37 7.49 13.09
C VAL A 64 21.74 6.29 12.40
N PHE A 65 21.06 6.51 11.27
CA PHE A 65 20.51 5.44 10.44
C PHE A 65 21.56 4.38 10.09
N LYS A 66 22.76 4.80 9.68
CA LYS A 66 23.83 3.89 9.25
C LYS A 66 24.24 2.94 10.38
N LYS A 67 24.35 3.44 11.62
CA LYS A 67 24.66 2.61 12.79
C LYS A 67 23.59 1.55 13.08
N GLU A 68 22.33 1.85 12.80
CA GLU A 68 21.24 0.88 12.99
C GLU A 68 21.20 -0.12 11.84
N PHE A 69 21.43 0.36 10.62
CA PHE A 69 21.48 -0.45 9.41
C PHE A 69 22.64 -1.46 9.43
N ASP A 70 23.82 -1.04 9.88
CA ASP A 70 25.02 -1.87 9.97
C ASP A 70 24.87 -3.03 10.99
N LYS A 71 23.87 -2.96 11.90
CA LYS A 71 23.55 -4.05 12.84
C LYS A 71 22.67 -5.15 12.24
N LEU A 72 22.11 -4.93 11.05
CA LEU A 72 21.32 -5.95 10.36
C LEU A 72 22.25 -6.99 9.71
N PRO A 73 21.80 -8.24 9.53
CA PRO A 73 22.55 -9.24 8.77
C PRO A 73 22.88 -8.76 7.35
N ASP A 74 24.03 -9.20 6.83
CA ASP A 74 24.56 -8.78 5.52
C ASP A 74 23.54 -8.95 4.38
N GLN A 75 22.88 -10.10 4.34
CA GLN A 75 21.85 -10.42 3.36
C GLN A 75 20.64 -9.47 3.46
N ALA A 76 20.19 -9.17 4.69
CA ALA A 76 19.10 -8.22 4.92
C ALA A 76 19.49 -6.80 4.50
N ARG A 77 20.74 -6.39 4.75
CA ARG A 77 21.25 -5.07 4.30
C ARG A 77 21.25 -4.99 2.77
N ALA A 78 21.79 -6.01 2.09
CA ALA A 78 21.82 -6.04 0.63
C ALA A 78 20.41 -5.96 0.03
N ALA A 79 19.47 -6.75 0.54
CA ALA A 79 18.08 -6.73 0.06
C ALA A 79 17.38 -5.38 0.31
N LEU A 80 17.60 -4.75 1.48
CA LEU A 80 17.06 -3.43 1.76
C LEU A 80 17.66 -2.34 0.86
N ILE A 81 18.94 -2.40 0.54
CA ILE A 81 19.58 -1.48 -0.43
C ILE A 81 18.91 -1.61 -1.80
N VAL A 82 18.66 -2.84 -2.27
CA VAL A 82 17.95 -3.07 -3.53
C VAL A 82 16.54 -2.48 -3.49
N LEU A 83 15.78 -2.67 -2.40
CA LEU A 83 14.45 -2.05 -2.25
C LEU A 83 14.51 -0.52 -2.24
N MET A 84 15.52 0.05 -1.59
CA MET A 84 15.74 1.49 -1.58
C MET A 84 16.04 2.03 -2.99
N GLN A 85 16.85 1.33 -3.78
CA GLN A 85 17.13 1.69 -5.17
C GLN A 85 15.88 1.57 -6.05
N ARG A 86 15.15 0.45 -5.91
CA ARG A 86 13.88 0.21 -6.60
C ARG A 86 12.83 1.28 -6.30
N TYR A 87 12.78 1.74 -5.05
CA TYR A 87 11.92 2.85 -4.68
C TYR A 87 12.24 4.13 -5.46
N LEU A 88 13.51 4.43 -5.74
CA LEU A 88 13.87 5.62 -6.54
C LEU A 88 13.37 5.53 -7.98
N VAL A 89 13.36 4.33 -8.56
CA VAL A 89 12.93 4.10 -9.95
C VAL A 89 11.46 3.70 -10.08
N GLY A 90 10.69 3.73 -8.99
CA GLY A 90 9.26 3.36 -8.99
C GLY A 90 8.99 1.86 -9.15
N ASP A 91 10.02 1.00 -9.16
CA ASP A 91 9.92 -0.45 -9.40
C ASP A 91 9.77 -1.25 -8.09
N LEU A 92 8.73 -0.92 -7.30
CA LEU A 92 8.42 -1.66 -6.09
C LEU A 92 7.28 -2.65 -6.31
N ALA A 93 7.50 -3.89 -5.88
CA ALA A 93 6.45 -4.87 -5.78
C ALA A 93 5.33 -4.38 -4.84
N ALA A 94 4.09 -4.74 -5.17
CA ALA A 94 2.94 -4.40 -4.36
C ALA A 94 3.12 -4.90 -2.91
N GLY A 95 2.94 -3.99 -1.94
CA GLY A 95 3.07 -4.31 -0.51
C GLY A 95 4.49 -4.21 0.06
N SER A 96 5.51 -3.96 -0.77
CA SER A 96 6.87 -3.62 -0.31
C SER A 96 6.96 -2.25 0.35
N ILE A 97 5.98 -1.37 0.10
CA ILE A 97 5.84 -0.06 0.74
C ILE A 97 4.48 0.11 1.39
N LYS A 98 4.43 0.75 2.57
CA LYS A 98 3.18 1.08 3.25
C LYS A 98 3.27 2.40 4.04
N PRO A 99 2.24 3.25 4.01
CA PRO A 99 2.12 4.36 4.97
C PRO A 99 1.79 3.82 6.37
N ILE A 100 2.44 4.36 7.40
CA ILE A 100 2.19 3.97 8.79
C ILE A 100 1.48 5.08 9.56
N ARG A 101 2.07 6.28 9.62
CA ARG A 101 1.56 7.40 10.41
C ARG A 101 2.13 8.72 9.91
N GLY A 102 1.25 9.70 9.67
CA GLY A 102 1.64 10.95 9.01
C GLY A 102 2.30 10.66 7.66
N ASP A 103 3.41 11.34 7.37
CA ASP A 103 4.18 11.17 6.14
C ASP A 103 5.23 10.06 6.24
N ILE A 104 5.19 9.24 7.30
CA ILE A 104 6.12 8.12 7.48
C ILE A 104 5.67 6.92 6.65
N LEU A 105 6.58 6.50 5.78
CA LEU A 105 6.49 5.33 4.92
C LEU A 105 7.39 4.21 5.47
N GLU A 106 6.99 2.97 5.25
CA GLU A 106 7.73 1.76 5.62
C GLU A 106 8.07 0.94 4.39
N LEU A 107 9.35 0.65 4.18
CA LEU A 107 9.81 -0.40 3.27
C LEU A 107 9.86 -1.75 4.02
N ARG A 108 9.39 -2.79 3.33
CA ARG A 108 9.17 -4.12 3.90
C ARG A 108 9.98 -5.18 3.15
N TRP A 109 10.98 -5.72 3.83
CA TRP A 109 11.67 -6.94 3.40
C TRP A 109 11.37 -8.09 4.36
N HIS A 110 11.25 -9.30 3.83
CA HIS A 110 11.11 -10.50 4.64
C HIS A 110 12.04 -11.58 4.09
N GLU A 111 12.66 -12.31 5.00
CA GLU A 111 13.55 -13.41 4.70
C GLU A 111 13.19 -14.56 5.64
N ALA A 112 12.58 -15.61 5.10
CA ALA A 112 11.91 -16.62 5.89
C ALA A 112 10.97 -15.96 6.94
N ASN A 113 11.18 -16.24 8.22
CA ASN A 113 10.40 -15.66 9.33
C ASN A 113 10.95 -14.31 9.83
N ASN A 114 12.05 -13.82 9.25
CA ASN A 114 12.68 -12.59 9.68
C ASN A 114 12.09 -11.39 8.93
N HIS A 115 11.66 -10.37 9.67
CA HIS A 115 11.11 -9.16 9.09
C HIS A 115 12.04 -7.98 9.30
N PHE A 116 12.47 -7.37 8.19
CA PHE A 116 13.32 -6.19 8.21
C PHE A 116 12.56 -5.00 7.64
N ARG A 117 12.70 -3.84 8.28
CA ARG A 117 11.96 -2.63 7.95
C ARG A 117 12.86 -1.41 7.91
N VAL A 118 12.58 -0.52 6.98
CA VAL A 118 13.14 0.83 6.92
C VAL A 118 11.99 1.82 7.00
N LEU A 119 12.03 2.72 7.98
CA LEU A 119 11.10 3.84 8.08
C LEU A 119 11.74 5.08 7.48
N PHE A 120 11.00 5.79 6.66
CA PHE A 120 11.49 6.96 5.94
C PHE A 120 10.34 7.93 5.65
N PHE A 121 10.67 9.14 5.20
CA PHE A 121 9.71 10.10 4.67
C PHE A 121 10.25 10.76 3.39
N ARG A 122 9.37 11.42 2.64
CA ARG A 122 9.75 12.21 1.46
C ARG A 122 10.08 13.65 1.86
N TRP A 123 11.27 14.13 1.54
CA TRP A 123 11.72 15.51 1.72
C TRP A 123 11.95 16.14 0.35
N GLY A 124 10.89 16.76 -0.20
CA GLY A 124 10.84 17.08 -1.62
C GLY A 124 11.06 15.83 -2.47
N GLN A 125 12.06 15.87 -3.34
CA GLN A 125 12.46 14.75 -4.20
C GLN A 125 13.32 13.69 -3.48
N HIS A 126 13.83 13.98 -2.29
CA HIS A 126 14.76 13.11 -1.58
C HIS A 126 14.06 12.24 -0.53
N PRO A 127 14.17 10.91 -0.59
CA PRO A 127 13.75 10.07 0.51
C PRO A 127 14.78 10.12 1.65
N VAL A 128 14.30 10.33 2.88
CA VAL A 128 15.15 10.41 4.09
C VAL A 128 14.92 9.18 4.95
N ALA A 129 15.89 8.28 5.02
CA ALA A 129 15.82 7.08 5.85
C ALA A 129 16.06 7.43 7.33
N LEU A 130 15.05 7.17 8.16
CA LEU A 130 15.02 7.58 9.57
C LEU A 130 15.55 6.51 10.51
N THR A 131 15.12 5.26 10.32
CA THR A 131 15.56 4.12 11.12
C THR A 131 15.43 2.81 10.33
N ALA A 132 16.31 1.86 10.62
CA ALA A 132 16.22 0.49 10.15
C ALA A 132 16.20 -0.47 11.34
N PHE A 133 15.38 -1.51 11.29
CA PHE A 133 15.33 -2.50 12.37
C PHE A 133 14.86 -3.87 11.90
N TYR A 134 15.36 -4.89 12.59
CA TYR A 134 14.78 -6.22 12.63
C TYR A 134 13.56 -6.21 13.55
N LYS A 135 12.53 -6.96 13.16
CA LYS A 135 11.27 -7.06 13.88
C LYS A 135 10.93 -8.52 14.13
N ASN A 136 11.06 -8.94 15.39
CA ASN A 136 10.63 -10.27 15.83
C ASN A 136 9.13 -10.34 16.18
N GLN A 137 8.44 -9.20 16.27
CA GLN A 137 7.04 -9.12 16.68
C GLN A 137 6.10 -8.81 15.50
N GLN A 138 4.83 -9.21 15.58
CA GLN A 138 3.86 -9.04 14.48
C GLN A 138 3.49 -7.57 14.17
N LYS A 139 3.66 -6.64 15.12
CA LYS A 139 3.36 -5.19 14.93
C LYS A 139 4.61 -4.31 15.07
N THR A 140 4.71 -3.26 14.25
CA THR A 140 5.86 -2.34 14.32
C THR A 140 5.83 -1.68 15.69
N PRO A 141 6.89 -1.81 16.51
CA PRO A 141 6.86 -1.32 17.88
C PRO A 141 6.54 0.18 17.89
N LYS A 142 5.59 0.60 18.73
CA LYS A 142 5.14 2.01 18.80
C LYS A 142 6.32 2.97 18.99
N THR A 143 7.29 2.57 19.82
CA THR A 143 8.54 3.29 20.07
C THR A 143 9.34 3.59 18.81
N LYS A 144 9.36 2.69 17.81
CA LYS A 144 10.06 2.92 16.53
C LYS A 144 9.34 3.94 15.66
N ILE A 145 8.01 3.95 15.69
CA ILE A 145 7.20 4.95 14.98
C ILE A 145 7.38 6.32 15.63
N GLU A 146 7.33 6.39 16.96
CA GLU A 146 7.59 7.62 17.72
C GLU A 146 9.01 8.15 17.46
N THR A 147 10.02 7.26 17.50
CA THR A 147 11.40 7.61 17.13
C THR A 147 11.48 8.17 15.70
N ALA A 148 10.79 7.56 14.73
CA ALA A 148 10.79 8.05 13.36
C ALA A 148 10.16 9.44 13.25
N LEU A 149 9.03 9.68 13.93
CA LEU A 149 8.37 10.99 13.95
C LEU A 149 9.27 12.07 14.58
N ASP A 150 9.95 11.75 15.69
CA ASP A 150 10.83 12.71 16.34
C ASP A 150 12.08 13.00 15.49
N ARG A 151 12.65 11.97 14.84
CA ARG A 151 13.75 12.15 13.88
C ARG A 151 13.32 12.99 12.67
N GLN A 152 12.10 12.82 12.17
CA GLN A 152 11.55 13.67 11.11
C GLN A 152 11.48 15.13 11.55
N LYS A 153 10.96 15.40 12.76
CA LYS A 153 10.92 16.77 13.31
C LYS A 153 12.32 17.37 13.46
N ILE A 154 13.28 16.60 13.97
CA ILE A 154 14.67 17.02 14.10
C ILE A 154 15.26 17.35 12.72
N TRP A 155 15.04 16.49 11.73
CA TRP A 155 15.50 16.74 10.35
C TRP A 155 14.93 18.05 9.81
N LYS A 156 13.60 18.23 9.88
CA LYS A 156 12.94 19.45 9.40
C LYS A 156 13.43 20.71 10.11
N ARG A 157 13.73 20.64 11.41
CA ARG A 157 14.34 21.75 12.15
C ARG A 157 15.76 22.07 11.67
N ALA A 158 16.55 21.06 11.33
CA ALA A 158 17.95 21.23 10.94
C ALA A 158 18.13 21.61 9.46
N PHE A 159 17.26 21.13 8.57
CA PHE A 159 17.42 21.26 7.11
C PHE A 159 16.25 21.99 6.44
N GLY A 160 15.17 22.28 7.14
CA GLY A 160 13.93 22.85 6.58
C GLY A 160 12.92 21.81 6.10
N ASP A 161 11.73 22.27 5.72
CA ASP A 161 10.64 21.41 5.24
C ASP A 161 10.84 20.91 3.80
N THR A 162 11.62 21.64 3.01
CA THR A 162 11.97 21.32 1.62
C THR A 162 13.47 21.41 1.42
N PRO A 163 14.05 20.57 0.53
CA PRO A 163 15.45 20.73 0.15
C PRO A 163 15.68 22.09 -0.50
N PRO A 164 16.86 22.73 -0.29
CA PRO A 164 17.24 23.90 -1.06
C PRO A 164 17.28 23.54 -2.55
N ILE A 165 16.79 24.47 -3.38
CA ILE A 165 16.75 24.37 -4.85
C ILE A 165 18.17 24.45 -5.40
#